data_AF-A0A661ZRY0-F1
#
_entry.id   AF-A0A661ZRY0-F1
#
_cell.length_a   1.000
_cell.length_b   1.000
_cell.length_c   1.000
_cell.angle_alpha   90.00
_cell.angle_beta   90.00
_cell.angle_gamma   90.00
#
_symmetry.space_group_name_H-M   'P 1'
#
loop_
_entity.id
_entity.type
_entity.pdbx_description
1 polymer ?
#
loop_
_entity_poly.entity_id
_entity_poly.type
_entity_poly.pdbx_seq_one_letter_code
_entity_poly.pdbx_strand_id
1 'polypeptide(L)'
;MKNIKLIIIAITLIASYSLTAQVAVTTDGSSADASAMLDVKSTDKGMLLPSMTATQRNAISSPAIGLLVFVTDDNNFYFYNGAAWTQFSGGGNPAGTIVAFGGTTVPDGWLLCDGSEVSRTVYPNLYNAITANWGAGNGTTTFHLPDLRGRFLRGTDHGAGIDPDAASRTAQSTLGNSGDNVGSVQDDAYKNHDHSVDPPNTSTNTTGNHRHRQGGFTNGYGSQYLPAGSYNPSGSPDEFDSNIMNSGEGGETLPYTGYVGDHSHTVNISAFNSASSGNNETRPTNVYVDYIIKY
;
A
#
# COMPACT_ATOMS: atom_id res chain seq x y z
N MET A 1 80.56 -25.81 51.59
CA MET A 1 80.19 -24.95 50.44
C MET A 1 79.29 -25.63 49.39
N LYS A 2 79.49 -26.91 49.02
CA LYS A 2 78.63 -27.61 48.04
C LYS A 2 77.14 -27.66 48.42
N ASN A 3 76.82 -27.91 49.69
CA ASN A 3 75.43 -28.07 50.15
C ASN A 3 74.64 -26.75 50.15
N ILE A 4 75.31 -25.62 50.43
CA ILE A 4 74.71 -24.27 50.37
C ILE A 4 74.36 -23.88 48.93
N LYS A 5 75.22 -24.22 47.94
CA LYS A 5 74.92 -23.97 46.53
C LYS A 5 73.72 -24.79 46.04
N LEU A 6 73.58 -26.03 46.50
CA LEU A 6 72.44 -26.89 46.15
C LEU A 6 71.11 -26.35 46.72
N ILE A 7 71.14 -25.83 47.95
CA ILE A 7 69.96 -25.23 48.60
C ILE A 7 69.55 -23.93 47.89
N ILE A 8 70.52 -23.07 47.52
CA ILE A 8 70.22 -21.83 46.79
C ILE A 8 69.62 -22.13 45.42
N ILE A 9 70.14 -23.13 44.68
CA ILE A 9 69.59 -23.57 43.39
C ILE A 9 68.19 -24.14 43.55
N ALA A 10 67.93 -24.95 44.58
CA ALA A 10 66.59 -25.49 44.84
C ALA A 10 65.59 -24.36 45.16
N ILE A 11 65.99 -23.35 45.94
CA ILE A 11 65.14 -22.21 46.30
C ILE A 11 64.86 -21.32 45.09
N THR A 12 65.85 -21.03 44.23
CA THR A 12 65.61 -20.26 43.00
C THR A 12 64.79 -21.02 41.97
N LEU A 13 64.88 -22.35 41.93
CA LEU A 13 64.04 -23.19 41.05
C LEU A 13 62.59 -23.26 41.52
N ILE A 14 62.33 -23.19 42.82
CA ILE A 14 60.97 -23.16 43.39
C ILE A 14 60.35 -21.76 43.25
N ALA A 15 61.15 -20.70 43.40
CA ALA A 15 60.69 -19.31 43.29
C ALA A 15 60.37 -18.85 41.86
N SER A 16 60.77 -19.60 40.82
CA SER A 16 60.50 -19.30 39.41
C SER A 16 59.20 -19.91 38.87
N TYR A 17 58.46 -20.67 39.67
CA TYR A 17 57.12 -21.16 39.30
C TYR A 17 56.06 -20.11 39.65
N SER A 18 55.58 -19.37 38.65
CA SER A 18 54.37 -18.57 38.78
C SER A 18 53.14 -19.49 38.77
N LEU A 19 52.56 -19.75 39.94
CA LEU A 19 51.27 -20.43 40.04
C LEU A 19 50.17 -19.42 39.69
N THR A 20 49.57 -19.54 38.52
CA THR A 20 48.35 -18.79 38.18
C THR A 20 47.15 -19.48 38.82
N ALA A 21 46.47 -18.82 39.76
CA ALA A 21 45.19 -19.30 40.28
C ALA A 21 44.07 -18.83 39.34
N GLN A 22 43.63 -19.69 38.44
CA GLN A 22 42.42 -19.50 37.61
C GLN A 22 41.27 -20.28 38.26
N VAL A 23 40.04 -19.75 38.21
CA VAL A 23 38.87 -20.43 38.79
C VAL A 23 38.05 -21.04 37.66
N ALA A 24 38.06 -22.37 37.58
CA ALA A 24 37.15 -23.14 36.75
C ALA A 24 35.99 -23.68 37.61
N VAL A 25 34.75 -23.47 37.16
CA VAL A 25 33.55 -24.12 37.69
C VAL A 25 33.01 -25.02 36.59
N THR A 26 33.49 -26.26 36.58
CA THR A 26 33.21 -27.24 35.52
C THR A 26 32.74 -28.56 36.15
N THR A 27 31.86 -29.29 35.45
CA THR A 27 31.39 -30.61 35.89
C THR A 27 32.18 -31.76 35.26
N ASP A 28 33.00 -31.48 34.24
CA ASP A 28 33.84 -32.44 33.51
C ASP A 28 35.30 -32.45 33.96
N GLY A 29 35.67 -31.58 34.91
CA GLY A 29 37.03 -31.47 35.44
C GLY A 29 38.02 -30.81 34.47
N SER A 30 37.55 -30.16 33.39
CA SER A 30 38.45 -29.42 32.50
C SER A 30 39.14 -28.26 33.24
N SER A 31 40.41 -28.01 32.91
CA SER A 31 41.11 -26.81 33.36
C SER A 31 40.46 -25.55 32.80
N ALA A 32 40.56 -24.43 33.53
CA ALA A 32 40.13 -23.13 33.02
C ALA A 32 40.93 -22.77 31.74
N ASP A 33 40.30 -22.05 30.83
CA ASP A 33 41.00 -21.41 29.72
C ASP A 33 42.06 -20.41 30.23
N ALA A 34 43.26 -20.41 29.63
CA ALA A 34 44.37 -19.58 30.08
C ALA A 34 44.10 -18.06 30.03
N SER A 35 43.09 -17.63 29.26
CA SER A 35 42.65 -16.23 29.18
C SER A 35 41.56 -15.87 30.19
N ALA A 36 40.95 -16.86 30.86
CA ALA A 36 39.81 -16.65 31.75
C ALA A 36 40.24 -16.53 33.22
N MET A 37 39.77 -15.48 33.88
CA MET A 37 39.85 -15.40 35.35
C MET A 37 38.77 -16.27 36.02
N LEU A 38 37.61 -16.37 35.37
CA LEU A 38 36.49 -17.23 35.74
C LEU A 38 36.00 -17.96 34.49
N ASP A 39 36.07 -19.28 34.50
CA ASP A 39 35.57 -20.15 33.43
C ASP A 39 34.45 -21.04 33.99
N VAL A 40 33.24 -20.94 33.42
CA VAL A 40 32.09 -21.73 33.85
C VAL A 40 31.59 -22.55 32.68
N LYS A 41 31.65 -23.88 32.81
CA LYS A 41 31.25 -24.82 31.76
C LYS A 41 30.17 -25.77 32.26
N SER A 42 29.03 -25.75 31.58
CA SER A 42 27.95 -26.71 31.75
C SER A 42 27.19 -26.84 30.43
N THR A 43 26.67 -28.04 30.15
CA THR A 43 25.82 -28.31 28.99
C THR A 43 24.33 -28.27 29.31
N ASP A 44 23.97 -28.14 30.60
CA ASP A 44 22.61 -28.29 31.11
C ASP A 44 22.23 -27.27 32.20
N LYS A 45 23.16 -26.39 32.61
CA LYS A 45 22.98 -25.30 33.58
C LYS A 45 23.54 -24.00 33.02
N GLY A 46 22.97 -22.89 33.47
CA GLY A 46 23.47 -21.54 33.20
C GLY A 46 23.95 -20.84 34.47
N MET A 47 24.37 -19.58 34.32
CA MET A 47 24.69 -18.69 35.43
C MET A 47 23.47 -17.82 35.75
N LEU A 48 23.01 -17.83 37.00
CA LEU A 48 22.05 -16.84 37.50
C LEU A 48 22.82 -15.61 37.99
N LEU A 49 22.60 -14.49 37.32
CA LEU A 49 23.05 -13.18 37.79
C LEU A 49 22.07 -12.65 38.86
N PRO A 50 22.47 -11.64 39.68
CA PRO A 50 21.54 -11.00 40.60
C PRO A 50 20.28 -10.49 39.89
N SER A 51 19.13 -11.06 40.26
CA SER A 51 17.81 -10.70 39.72
C SER A 51 17.10 -9.75 40.66
N MET A 52 16.57 -8.64 40.14
CA MET A 52 15.93 -7.59 40.94
C MET A 52 14.96 -6.73 40.11
N THR A 53 14.10 -5.95 40.74
CA THR A 53 13.27 -4.95 40.04
C THR A 53 14.10 -3.75 39.59
N ALA A 54 13.58 -2.93 38.68
CA ALA A 54 14.21 -1.69 38.22
C ALA A 54 14.42 -0.70 39.37
N THR A 55 13.47 -0.63 40.32
CA THR A 55 13.61 0.17 41.54
C THR A 55 14.78 -0.30 42.40
N GLN A 56 14.92 -1.62 42.59
CA GLN A 56 16.02 -2.21 43.36
C GLN A 56 17.37 -1.98 42.66
N ARG A 57 17.43 -2.15 41.33
CA ARG A 57 18.61 -1.84 40.52
C ARG A 57 19.05 -0.38 40.67
N ASN A 58 18.09 0.55 40.58
CA ASN A 58 18.37 1.98 40.69
C ASN A 58 18.77 2.39 42.13
N ALA A 59 18.46 1.57 43.13
CA ALA A 59 18.87 1.76 44.51
C ALA A 59 20.31 1.29 44.81
N ILE A 60 20.99 0.63 43.86
CA ILE A 60 22.41 0.26 44.03
C ILE A 60 23.25 1.55 44.08
N SER A 61 23.85 1.82 45.23
CA SER A 61 24.74 2.98 45.43
C SER A 61 26.10 2.75 44.78
N SER A 62 26.56 3.70 43.96
CA SER A 62 27.87 3.69 43.29
C SER A 62 28.17 2.37 42.56
N PRO A 63 27.32 1.94 41.60
CA PRO A 63 27.55 0.71 40.86
C PRO A 63 28.87 0.76 40.09
N ALA A 64 29.61 -0.35 40.09
CA ALA A 64 30.85 -0.46 39.33
C ALA A 64 30.58 -0.52 37.82
N ILE A 65 31.49 0.03 37.01
CA ILE A 65 31.44 -0.13 35.55
C ILE A 65 31.53 -1.63 35.22
N GLY A 66 30.62 -2.11 34.36
CA GLY A 66 30.52 -3.51 33.98
C GLY A 66 29.71 -4.37 34.95
N LEU A 67 29.11 -3.81 36.02
CA LEU A 67 28.22 -4.55 36.91
C LEU A 67 27.00 -5.04 36.13
N LEU A 68 26.79 -6.36 36.10
CA LEU A 68 25.69 -7.03 35.39
C LEU A 68 24.56 -7.44 36.34
N VAL A 69 23.32 -7.20 35.94
CA VAL A 69 22.11 -7.61 36.67
C VAL A 69 21.02 -8.08 35.69
N PHE A 70 20.10 -8.90 36.18
CA PHE A 70 18.86 -9.22 35.48
C PHE A 70 17.70 -8.43 36.09
N VAL A 71 16.97 -7.69 35.27
CA VAL A 71 15.82 -6.90 35.73
C VAL A 71 14.53 -7.68 35.48
N THR A 72 13.80 -7.98 36.56
CA THR A 72 12.60 -8.83 36.50
C THR A 72 11.37 -8.10 35.97
N ASP A 73 11.38 -6.77 35.96
CA ASP A 73 10.22 -5.97 35.51
C ASP A 73 10.05 -6.06 33.99
N ASP A 74 11.15 -6.15 33.24
CA ASP A 74 11.18 -6.22 31.77
C ASP A 74 11.85 -7.49 31.22
N ASN A 75 12.31 -8.38 32.09
CA ASN A 75 13.03 -9.62 31.75
C ASN A 75 14.29 -9.41 30.90
N ASN A 76 15.05 -8.34 31.16
CA ASN A 76 16.27 -8.04 30.42
C ASN A 76 17.53 -8.01 31.30
N PHE A 77 18.67 -8.32 30.69
CA PHE A 77 19.98 -8.08 31.28
C PHE A 77 20.37 -6.61 31.13
N TYR A 78 20.97 -6.05 32.18
CA TYR A 78 21.52 -4.70 32.20
C TYR A 78 22.97 -4.73 32.68
N PHE A 79 23.80 -3.85 32.13
CA PHE A 79 25.10 -3.53 32.69
C PHE A 79 25.19 -2.04 33.06
N TYR A 80 25.96 -1.70 34.10
CA TYR A 80 26.26 -0.31 34.40
C TYR A 80 27.44 0.17 33.57
N ASN A 81 27.26 1.23 32.77
CA ASN A 81 28.29 1.73 31.85
C ASN A 81 29.21 2.82 32.47
N GLY A 82 29.04 3.14 33.75
CA GLY A 82 29.75 4.22 34.45
C GLY A 82 28.95 5.51 34.60
N ALA A 83 27.82 5.63 33.90
CA ALA A 83 26.88 6.74 34.04
C ALA A 83 25.46 6.24 34.30
N ALA A 84 25.02 5.23 33.56
CA ALA A 84 23.66 4.70 33.61
C ALA A 84 23.60 3.17 33.44
N TRP A 85 22.49 2.60 33.87
CA TRP A 85 22.12 1.23 33.55
C TRP A 85 21.71 1.13 32.08
N THR A 86 22.46 0.32 31.33
CA THR A 86 22.25 0.09 29.89
C THR A 86 21.79 -1.35 29.69
N GLN A 87 20.72 -1.53 28.91
CA GLN A 87 20.22 -2.86 28.57
C GLN A 87 21.22 -3.54 27.64
N PHE A 88 21.41 -4.85 27.80
CA PHE A 88 21.87 -5.72 26.72
C PHE A 88 20.70 -5.91 25.73
N SER A 89 20.24 -4.83 25.10
CA SER A 89 19.36 -4.96 23.95
C SER A 89 20.25 -5.37 22.79
N GLY A 90 20.04 -6.59 22.27
CA GLY A 90 20.59 -6.94 20.97
C GLY A 90 20.14 -5.86 20.00
N GLY A 91 21.08 -5.14 19.37
CA GLY A 91 20.84 -4.01 18.49
C GLY A 91 20.13 -4.42 17.19
N GLY A 92 18.94 -4.98 17.32
CA GLY A 92 18.04 -5.35 16.23
C GLY A 92 16.99 -4.27 16.03
N ASN A 93 16.36 -4.31 14.85
CA ASN A 93 15.21 -3.47 14.53
C ASN A 93 14.15 -3.54 15.64
N PRO A 94 13.48 -2.44 15.99
CA PRO A 94 12.40 -2.47 16.97
C PRO A 94 11.23 -3.33 16.47
N ALA A 95 10.46 -3.91 17.39
CA ALA A 95 9.23 -4.62 17.05
C ALA A 95 8.29 -3.71 16.23
N GLY A 96 7.60 -4.28 15.24
CA GLY A 96 6.80 -3.53 14.27
C GLY A 96 7.58 -3.00 13.07
N THR A 97 8.91 -3.12 13.04
CA THR A 97 9.69 -2.78 11.85
C THR A 97 9.36 -3.72 10.71
N ILE A 98 8.99 -3.15 9.56
CA ILE A 98 8.75 -3.88 8.32
C ILE A 98 9.95 -3.71 7.41
N VAL A 99 10.47 -4.82 6.88
CA VAL A 99 11.58 -4.81 5.91
C VAL A 99 11.24 -5.64 4.69
N ALA A 100 11.81 -5.24 3.54
CA ALA A 100 11.86 -6.08 2.37
C ALA A 100 12.86 -7.23 2.60
N PHE A 101 12.46 -8.45 2.26
CA PHE A 101 13.21 -9.67 2.48
C PHE A 101 13.33 -10.45 1.17
N GLY A 102 14.58 -10.68 0.74
CA GLY A 102 14.87 -11.40 -0.49
C GLY A 102 14.98 -12.91 -0.35
N GLY A 103 14.75 -13.46 0.86
CA GLY A 103 14.75 -14.90 1.12
C GLY A 103 13.33 -15.48 1.11
N THR A 104 13.25 -16.81 1.10
CA THR A 104 11.97 -17.55 1.08
C THR A 104 11.60 -18.17 2.43
N THR A 105 12.52 -18.19 3.38
CA THR A 105 12.31 -18.71 4.74
C THR A 105 12.39 -17.55 5.72
N VAL A 106 11.29 -17.28 6.41
CA VAL A 106 11.22 -16.20 7.40
C VAL A 106 12.16 -16.54 8.57
N PRO A 107 13.13 -15.68 8.91
CA PRO A 107 14.05 -15.93 10.00
C PRO A 107 13.37 -15.83 11.38
N ASP A 108 13.98 -16.46 12.39
CA ASP A 108 13.53 -16.34 13.78
C ASP A 108 13.45 -14.88 14.25
N GLY A 109 12.40 -14.56 15.00
CA GLY A 109 12.15 -13.19 15.43
C GLY A 109 11.47 -12.31 14.38
N TRP A 110 11.02 -12.87 13.26
CA TRP A 110 10.24 -12.20 12.22
C TRP A 110 8.98 -12.99 11.87
N LEU A 111 7.94 -12.29 11.41
CA LEU A 111 6.73 -12.87 10.85
C LEU A 111 6.51 -12.36 9.42
N LEU A 112 5.85 -13.14 8.58
CA LEU A 112 5.47 -12.72 7.23
C LEU A 112 4.33 -11.70 7.29
N CYS A 113 4.38 -10.67 6.45
CA CYS A 113 3.28 -9.70 6.30
C CYS A 113 2.22 -10.24 5.32
N ASP A 114 1.46 -11.24 5.76
CA ASP A 114 0.43 -11.95 4.98
C ASP A 114 -1.01 -11.76 5.48
N GLY A 115 -1.24 -10.83 6.40
CA GLY A 115 -2.57 -10.57 6.98
C GLY A 115 -3.01 -11.54 8.08
N SER A 116 -2.18 -12.51 8.47
CA SER A 116 -2.52 -13.51 9.48
C SER A 116 -2.96 -12.90 10.80
N GLU A 117 -3.92 -13.55 11.46
CA GLU A 117 -4.33 -13.23 12.83
C GLU A 117 -3.41 -13.94 13.82
N VAL A 118 -2.79 -13.18 14.74
CA VAL A 118 -1.80 -13.69 15.69
C VAL A 118 -2.14 -13.31 17.13
N SER A 119 -1.60 -14.08 18.09
CA SER A 119 -1.92 -13.92 19.52
C SER A 119 -1.16 -12.75 20.16
N ARG A 120 -1.88 -11.92 20.93
CA ARG A 120 -1.31 -10.85 21.77
C ARG A 120 -0.39 -11.39 22.87
N THR A 121 -0.66 -12.60 23.35
CA THR A 121 0.14 -13.25 24.41
C THR A 121 1.43 -13.85 23.87
N VAL A 122 1.40 -14.38 22.64
CA VAL A 122 2.60 -14.95 22.00
C VAL A 122 3.51 -13.84 21.48
N TYR A 123 2.95 -12.73 20.98
CA TYR A 123 3.70 -11.61 20.40
C TYR A 123 3.40 -10.27 21.10
N PRO A 124 3.68 -10.14 22.43
CA PRO A 124 3.30 -8.96 23.19
C PRO A 124 4.06 -7.69 22.77
N ASN A 125 5.34 -7.83 22.41
CA ASN A 125 6.15 -6.69 21.95
C ASN A 125 5.63 -6.14 20.62
N LEU A 126 5.30 -7.04 19.67
CA LEU A 126 4.69 -6.65 18.41
C LEU A 126 3.32 -5.98 18.63
N TYR A 127 2.46 -6.56 19.46
CA TYR A 127 1.16 -5.96 19.76
C TYR A 127 1.29 -4.58 20.41
N ASN A 128 2.24 -4.39 21.33
CA ASN A 128 2.50 -3.08 21.92
C ASN A 128 2.98 -2.05 20.87
N ALA A 129 3.69 -2.50 19.84
CA ALA A 129 4.19 -1.64 18.78
C ALA A 129 3.13 -1.26 17.74
N ILE A 130 2.31 -2.20 17.27
CA ILE A 130 1.37 -1.97 16.15
C ILE A 130 -0.10 -1.94 16.56
N THR A 131 -0.42 -2.41 17.76
CA THR A 131 -1.77 -2.50 18.31
C THR A 131 -2.77 -3.17 17.34
N ALA A 132 -3.89 -2.52 17.03
CA ALA A 132 -4.90 -2.97 16.08
C ALA A 132 -4.82 -2.23 14.73
N ASN A 133 -3.71 -1.55 14.43
CA ASN A 133 -3.58 -0.72 13.22
C ASN A 133 -3.96 -1.45 11.92
N TRP A 134 -3.63 -2.74 11.85
CA TRP A 134 -3.84 -3.60 10.69
C TRP A 134 -5.07 -4.52 10.82
N GLY A 135 -5.84 -4.34 11.89
CA GLY A 135 -7.03 -5.13 12.21
C GLY A 135 -7.00 -5.65 13.64
N ALA A 136 -8.17 -5.64 14.30
CA ALA A 136 -8.29 -5.98 15.71
C ALA A 136 -8.27 -7.49 16.01
N GLY A 137 -8.20 -8.35 14.98
CA GLY A 137 -8.41 -9.79 15.10
C GLY A 137 -9.80 -10.07 15.68
N ASN A 138 -9.87 -10.89 16.72
CA ASN A 138 -11.09 -11.16 17.48
C ASN A 138 -11.48 -10.03 18.47
N GLY A 139 -10.75 -8.92 18.47
CA GLY A 139 -10.99 -7.75 19.34
C GLY A 139 -10.47 -7.86 20.76
N THR A 140 -10.03 -9.05 21.22
CA THR A 140 -9.68 -9.30 22.64
C THR A 140 -8.30 -9.92 22.83
N THR A 141 -8.02 -11.05 22.19
CA THR A 141 -6.80 -11.86 22.43
C THR A 141 -5.87 -11.95 21.23
N THR A 142 -6.30 -11.45 20.08
CA THR A 142 -5.53 -11.48 18.82
C THR A 142 -5.49 -10.12 18.13
N PHE A 143 -4.68 -10.02 17.08
CA PHE A 143 -4.57 -8.86 16.19
C PHE A 143 -4.09 -9.33 14.81
N HIS A 144 -4.32 -8.54 13.76
CA HIS A 144 -3.85 -8.86 12.41
C HIS A 144 -2.45 -8.32 12.16
N LEU A 145 -1.65 -9.11 11.43
CA LEU A 145 -0.44 -8.63 10.76
C LEU A 145 -0.81 -7.78 9.53
N PRO A 146 0.11 -6.95 9.02
CA PRO A 146 -0.04 -6.34 7.70
C PRO A 146 -0.20 -7.40 6.61
N ASP A 147 -1.05 -7.16 5.61
CA ASP A 147 -1.06 -7.90 4.34
C ASP A 147 -0.46 -7.03 3.23
N LEU A 148 0.82 -7.23 2.95
CA LEU A 148 1.57 -6.40 2.00
C LEU A 148 1.79 -7.08 0.65
N ARG A 149 1.21 -8.26 0.45
CA ARG A 149 1.38 -9.04 -0.78
C ARG A 149 0.79 -8.27 -1.95
N GLY A 150 1.64 -8.02 -2.96
CA GLY A 150 1.25 -7.28 -4.17
C GLY A 150 0.90 -5.81 -3.92
N ARG A 151 1.29 -5.21 -2.78
CA ARG A 151 1.04 -3.80 -2.47
C ARG A 151 2.30 -2.96 -2.57
N PHE A 152 2.12 -1.68 -2.87
CA PHE A 152 3.17 -0.68 -2.71
C PHE A 152 3.04 -0.04 -1.35
N LEU A 153 4.16 0.22 -0.71
CA LEU A 153 4.21 0.99 0.52
C LEU A 153 4.26 2.49 0.18
N ARG A 154 3.44 3.25 0.91
CA ARG A 154 3.44 4.70 0.92
C ARG A 154 3.53 5.15 2.38
N GLY A 155 4.23 6.24 2.66
CA GLY A 155 4.18 6.89 3.97
C GLY A 155 2.83 7.57 4.21
N THR A 156 2.39 7.63 5.47
CA THR A 156 1.30 8.53 5.85
C THR A 156 1.66 9.97 5.47
N ASP A 157 0.69 10.78 5.06
CA ASP A 157 0.92 12.18 4.76
C ASP A 157 1.37 12.93 6.02
N HIS A 158 0.75 12.63 7.15
CA HIS A 158 1.03 13.23 8.46
C HIS A 158 1.04 14.77 8.38
N GLY A 159 0.14 15.35 7.59
CA GLY A 159 0.01 16.79 7.40
C GLY A 159 1.05 17.42 6.48
N ALA A 160 1.81 16.64 5.70
CA ALA A 160 2.73 17.15 4.69
C ALA A 160 2.01 17.81 3.50
N GLY A 161 0.75 17.44 3.23
CA GLY A 161 -0.05 17.94 2.10
C GLY A 161 0.35 17.38 0.74
N ILE A 162 1.14 16.28 0.72
CA ILE A 162 1.59 15.59 -0.50
C ILE A 162 0.54 14.58 -0.97
N ASP A 163 -0.23 14.02 -0.04
CA ASP A 163 -1.38 13.13 -0.29
C ASP A 163 -2.69 13.84 0.16
N PRO A 164 -3.30 14.69 -0.70
CA PRO A 164 -4.45 15.52 -0.33
C PRO A 164 -5.72 14.71 -0.06
N ASP A 165 -5.80 13.48 -0.57
CA ASP A 165 -6.92 12.57 -0.39
C ASP A 165 -6.62 11.48 0.65
N ALA A 166 -5.57 11.61 1.48
CA ALA A 166 -5.20 10.66 2.53
C ALA A 166 -6.34 10.36 3.52
N ALA A 167 -7.28 11.27 3.73
CA ALA A 167 -8.45 11.03 4.57
C ALA A 167 -9.43 9.98 3.97
N SER A 168 -9.36 9.71 2.67
CA SER A 168 -10.26 8.76 1.96
C SER A 168 -9.82 7.30 2.05
N ARG A 169 -8.62 7.03 2.58
CA ARG A 169 -8.03 5.68 2.67
C ARG A 169 -8.91 4.79 3.55
N THR A 170 -9.05 3.53 3.18
CA THR A 170 -9.91 2.55 3.89
C THR A 170 -9.08 1.64 4.78
N ALA A 171 -9.72 0.82 5.62
CA ALA A 171 -9.02 -0.16 6.43
C ALA A 171 -8.74 -1.44 5.62
N GLN A 172 -7.56 -2.03 5.81
CA GLN A 172 -7.20 -3.31 5.15
C GLN A 172 -7.96 -4.51 5.72
N SER A 173 -8.27 -4.48 7.02
CA SER A 173 -9.05 -5.50 7.71
C SER A 173 -10.11 -4.84 8.59
N THR A 174 -11.07 -5.64 9.03
CA THR A 174 -12.13 -5.18 9.94
C THR A 174 -11.52 -4.56 11.20
N LEU A 175 -12.00 -3.36 11.54
CA LEU A 175 -11.52 -2.56 12.67
C LEU A 175 -10.02 -2.17 12.61
N GLY A 176 -9.40 -2.27 11.43
CA GLY A 176 -8.11 -1.64 11.16
C GLY A 176 -8.24 -0.14 10.96
N ASN A 177 -7.10 0.54 10.85
CA ASN A 177 -7.07 1.98 10.66
C ASN A 177 -7.50 2.39 9.24
N SER A 178 -8.19 3.52 9.14
CA SER A 178 -8.54 4.20 7.89
C SER A 178 -7.98 5.63 7.89
N GLY A 179 -8.12 6.34 6.76
CA GLY A 179 -7.61 7.70 6.60
C GLY A 179 -6.09 7.79 6.62
N ASP A 180 -5.56 8.93 7.05
CA ASP A 180 -4.12 9.20 7.10
C ASP A 180 -3.45 8.56 8.33
N ASN A 181 -3.55 7.24 8.43
CA ASN A 181 -3.05 6.45 9.55
C ASN A 181 -2.32 5.22 9.05
N VAL A 182 -1.30 4.77 9.80
CA VAL A 182 -0.60 3.51 9.52
C VAL A 182 -1.61 2.35 9.54
N GLY A 183 -1.58 1.52 8.49
CA GLY A 183 -2.48 0.38 8.32
C GLY A 183 -3.68 0.63 7.40
N SER A 184 -3.88 1.88 6.94
CA SER A 184 -4.87 2.19 5.92
C SER A 184 -4.40 1.82 4.51
N VAL A 185 -5.34 1.78 3.58
CA VAL A 185 -5.11 1.33 2.21
C VAL A 185 -5.81 2.20 1.18
N GLN A 186 -5.20 2.28 -0.01
CA GLN A 186 -5.75 2.91 -1.20
C GLN A 186 -5.88 1.85 -2.30
N ASP A 187 -7.05 1.80 -2.93
CA ASP A 187 -7.25 1.07 -4.18
C ASP A 187 -6.63 1.83 -5.37
N ASP A 188 -6.51 1.19 -6.53
CA ASP A 188 -5.95 1.86 -7.69
C ASP A 188 -6.78 3.09 -8.09
N ALA A 189 -6.09 4.15 -8.50
CA ALA A 189 -6.71 5.39 -8.95
C ALA A 189 -5.94 5.95 -10.13
N TYR A 190 -6.67 6.35 -11.17
CA TYR A 190 -6.14 7.10 -12.30
C TYR A 190 -6.54 8.56 -12.15
N LYS A 191 -5.63 9.47 -12.50
CA LYS A 191 -5.97 10.89 -12.55
C LYS A 191 -7.05 11.10 -13.62
N ASN A 192 -8.10 11.85 -13.28
CA ASN A 192 -9.10 12.26 -14.26
C ASN A 192 -8.40 12.94 -15.44
N HIS A 193 -8.74 12.53 -16.66
CA HIS A 193 -8.19 13.09 -17.88
C HIS A 193 -9.25 13.06 -19.00
N ASP A 194 -9.14 14.01 -19.91
CA ASP A 194 -10.01 14.12 -21.07
C ASP A 194 -9.29 13.61 -22.32
N HIS A 195 -10.03 12.97 -23.22
CA HIS A 195 -9.58 12.68 -24.57
C HIS A 195 -10.18 13.71 -25.53
N SER A 196 -9.33 14.43 -26.25
CA SER A 196 -9.75 15.31 -27.34
C SER A 196 -9.59 14.62 -28.68
N VAL A 197 -10.53 14.84 -29.59
CA VAL A 197 -10.43 14.46 -31.01
C VAL A 197 -10.27 15.73 -31.85
N ASP A 198 -9.18 15.79 -32.63
CA ASP A 198 -8.83 16.88 -33.54
C ASP A 198 -8.15 16.29 -34.80
N PRO A 199 -8.52 16.62 -36.06
CA PRO A 199 -9.46 17.65 -36.56
C PRO A 199 -10.93 17.17 -36.63
N PRO A 200 -11.92 18.08 -36.84
CA PRO A 200 -13.35 17.76 -36.80
C PRO A 200 -13.76 17.01 -38.07
N ASN A 201 -13.35 15.75 -38.23
CA ASN A 201 -13.82 14.90 -39.33
C ASN A 201 -14.95 13.96 -38.93
N THR A 202 -15.53 14.13 -37.73
CA THR A 202 -16.78 13.46 -37.37
C THR A 202 -17.90 14.02 -38.25
N SER A 203 -17.94 13.55 -39.48
CA SER A 203 -18.97 13.83 -40.46
C SER A 203 -20.06 12.78 -40.30
N THR A 204 -21.31 13.21 -40.26
CA THR A 204 -22.44 12.31 -40.51
C THR A 204 -22.63 12.31 -42.02
N ASN A 205 -22.57 11.13 -42.66
CA ASN A 205 -22.73 11.01 -44.11
C ASN A 205 -24.19 11.06 -44.58
N THR A 206 -25.12 11.40 -43.70
CA THR A 206 -26.56 11.29 -43.94
C THR A 206 -27.23 12.61 -43.65
N THR A 207 -27.54 13.39 -44.70
CA THR A 207 -28.58 14.41 -44.62
C THR A 207 -29.89 13.67 -44.35
N GLY A 208 -30.55 13.95 -43.23
CA GLY A 208 -31.83 13.32 -42.90
C GLY A 208 -32.82 13.51 -44.06
N ASN A 209 -33.29 12.40 -44.65
CA ASN A 209 -34.29 12.45 -45.72
C ASN A 209 -35.61 12.92 -45.12
N HIS A 210 -36.08 14.09 -45.54
CA HIS A 210 -37.41 14.58 -45.22
C HIS A 210 -38.21 14.81 -46.49
N ARG A 211 -39.52 14.54 -46.41
CA ARG A 211 -40.50 14.77 -47.47
C ARG A 211 -41.65 15.59 -46.90
N HIS A 212 -42.08 16.61 -47.61
CA HIS A 212 -43.32 17.30 -47.30
C HIS A 212 -44.49 16.59 -47.98
N ARG A 213 -45.58 16.33 -47.24
CA ARG A 213 -46.88 16.05 -47.85
C ARG A 213 -47.56 17.39 -48.08
N GLN A 214 -47.66 17.82 -49.34
CA GLN A 214 -48.58 18.89 -49.69
C GLN A 214 -50.00 18.36 -49.50
N GLY A 215 -50.70 18.85 -48.48
CA GLY A 215 -52.12 18.59 -48.31
C GLY A 215 -52.84 19.05 -49.57
N GLY A 216 -53.65 18.16 -50.17
CA GLY A 216 -54.34 18.45 -51.42
C GLY A 216 -55.12 19.76 -51.34
N PHE A 217 -55.05 20.55 -52.41
CA PHE A 217 -55.82 21.77 -52.53
C PHE A 217 -57.31 21.42 -52.53
N THR A 218 -57.99 21.58 -51.39
CA THR A 218 -59.44 21.62 -51.36
C THR A 218 -59.88 22.98 -51.85
N ASN A 219 -60.18 23.09 -53.15
CA ASN A 219 -60.88 24.26 -53.65
C ASN A 219 -62.32 24.22 -53.12
N GLY A 220 -62.74 25.27 -52.42
CA GLY A 220 -64.01 25.39 -51.69
C GLY A 220 -65.26 25.50 -52.56
N TYR A 221 -65.28 24.87 -53.73
CA TYR A 221 -66.45 24.76 -54.59
C TYR A 221 -66.55 23.33 -55.12
N GLY A 222 -67.38 22.51 -54.46
CA GLY A 222 -67.99 21.29 -55.01
C GLY A 222 -67.04 20.23 -55.59
N SER A 223 -66.94 19.08 -54.92
CA SER A 223 -66.34 17.84 -55.41
C SER A 223 -66.54 17.62 -56.92
N GLN A 224 -65.46 17.74 -57.70
CA GLN A 224 -65.35 17.10 -59.01
C GLN A 224 -64.20 16.09 -58.91
N TYR A 225 -64.55 14.85 -58.61
CA TYR A 225 -63.71 13.70 -58.97
C TYR A 225 -63.59 13.73 -60.50
N LEU A 226 -62.50 14.29 -61.03
CA LEU A 226 -62.12 14.05 -62.42
C LEU A 226 -61.29 12.75 -62.44
N PRO A 227 -61.79 11.68 -63.07
CA PRO A 227 -61.00 10.47 -63.25
C PRO A 227 -59.75 10.80 -64.06
N ALA A 228 -58.63 10.17 -63.72
CA ALA A 228 -57.43 10.22 -64.53
C ALA A 228 -57.77 9.79 -65.97
N GLY A 229 -57.51 10.67 -66.94
CA GLY A 229 -57.66 10.39 -68.36
C GLY A 229 -58.99 10.85 -68.97
N SER A 230 -59.13 12.16 -69.19
CA SER A 230 -60.09 12.70 -70.17
C SER A 230 -59.34 13.65 -71.09
N TYR A 231 -58.89 13.11 -72.21
CA TYR A 231 -58.30 13.82 -73.33
C TYR A 231 -59.44 14.57 -74.04
N ASN A 232 -59.41 15.90 -74.07
CA ASN A 232 -60.38 16.68 -74.85
C ASN A 232 -59.78 16.99 -76.24
N PRO A 233 -60.31 16.42 -77.34
CA PRO A 233 -59.78 16.60 -78.68
C PRO A 233 -60.56 17.70 -79.40
N SER A 234 -60.17 18.96 -79.22
CA SER A 234 -60.61 20.04 -80.11
C SER A 234 -59.59 21.18 -80.02
N GLY A 235 -58.85 21.37 -81.10
CA GLY A 235 -57.55 22.02 -81.08
C GLY A 235 -57.51 23.54 -81.05
N SER A 236 -56.41 24.05 -80.52
CA SER A 236 -55.54 25.03 -81.17
C SER A 236 -54.10 24.79 -80.69
N PRO A 237 -53.09 24.86 -81.56
CA PRO A 237 -51.69 24.81 -81.13
C PRO A 237 -51.33 26.14 -80.47
N ASP A 238 -50.44 26.08 -79.47
CA ASP A 238 -49.91 27.20 -78.67
C ASP A 238 -50.76 27.59 -77.47
N GLU A 239 -50.42 27.03 -76.29
CA GLU A 239 -49.80 27.81 -75.21
C GLU A 239 -49.47 26.91 -74.00
N PHE A 240 -48.19 26.87 -73.65
CA PHE A 240 -47.76 26.61 -72.29
C PHE A 240 -48.32 27.74 -71.42
N ASP A 241 -49.30 27.49 -70.55
CA ASP A 241 -49.65 28.45 -69.49
C ASP A 241 -49.26 27.90 -68.12
N SER A 242 -47.99 28.12 -67.80
CA SER A 242 -47.46 28.13 -66.45
C SER A 242 -47.99 29.36 -65.71
N ASN A 243 -49.25 29.36 -65.30
CA ASN A 243 -49.82 30.45 -64.52
C ASN A 243 -49.63 30.20 -63.02
N ILE A 244 -48.35 30.20 -62.59
CA ILE A 244 -47.99 30.50 -61.21
C ILE A 244 -47.41 31.92 -61.24
N MET A 245 -48.08 32.81 -60.48
CA MET A 245 -47.72 34.19 -60.14
C MET A 245 -48.34 35.28 -61.02
N ASN A 246 -49.49 35.81 -60.59
CA ASN A 246 -49.56 37.21 -60.15
C ASN A 246 -50.87 37.48 -59.39
N SER A 247 -50.78 37.80 -58.10
CA SER A 247 -51.81 38.60 -57.44
C SER A 247 -51.11 39.67 -56.61
N GLY A 248 -51.22 40.91 -57.09
CA GLY A 248 -50.73 42.10 -56.42
C GLY A 248 -51.47 42.42 -55.13
N GLU A 249 -50.75 43.17 -54.30
CA GLU A 249 -51.20 44.08 -53.23
C GLU A 249 -52.17 43.51 -52.18
N GLY A 250 -51.58 43.00 -51.09
CA GLY A 250 -52.34 42.72 -49.86
C GLY A 250 -51.63 41.81 -48.87
N GLY A 251 -50.35 42.07 -48.54
CA GLY A 251 -49.75 41.64 -47.26
C GLY A 251 -49.88 40.16 -46.85
N GLU A 252 -49.82 39.20 -47.77
CA GLU A 252 -49.80 37.78 -47.38
C GLU A 252 -48.37 37.31 -47.21
N THR A 253 -48.04 36.93 -45.97
CA THR A 253 -46.71 36.51 -45.56
C THR A 253 -46.39 35.19 -46.24
N LEU A 254 -45.41 35.19 -47.16
CA LEU A 254 -44.86 33.97 -47.75
C LEU A 254 -44.56 32.97 -46.61
N PRO A 255 -45.01 31.71 -46.67
CA PRO A 255 -44.72 30.76 -45.60
C PRO A 255 -43.23 30.42 -45.68
N TYR A 256 -42.44 31.11 -44.86
CA TYR A 256 -41.09 30.71 -44.52
C TYR A 256 -41.16 29.26 -44.04
N THR A 257 -40.29 28.39 -44.55
CA THR A 257 -40.14 27.03 -44.00
C THR A 257 -39.68 27.18 -42.56
N GLY A 258 -40.55 26.89 -41.61
CA GLY A 258 -40.28 26.99 -40.19
C GLY A 258 -39.16 26.05 -39.74
N TYR A 259 -38.58 26.41 -38.59
CA TYR A 259 -37.48 25.76 -37.88
C TYR A 259 -37.51 24.22 -37.99
N VAL A 260 -36.36 23.65 -38.37
CA VAL A 260 -36.12 22.20 -38.35
C VAL A 260 -36.40 21.72 -36.91
N GLY A 261 -37.33 20.79 -36.73
CA GLY A 261 -37.55 20.20 -35.41
C GLY A 261 -36.28 19.55 -34.89
N ASP A 262 -36.07 19.62 -33.57
CA ASP A 262 -34.95 18.98 -32.89
C ASP A 262 -34.80 17.54 -33.36
N HIS A 263 -33.66 17.24 -33.96
CA HIS A 263 -33.27 15.87 -34.28
C HIS A 263 -31.84 15.65 -33.83
N SER A 264 -31.56 14.45 -33.36
CA SER A 264 -30.25 14.05 -32.87
C SER A 264 -29.54 13.21 -33.93
N HIS A 265 -28.24 13.43 -34.05
CA HIS A 265 -27.35 12.53 -34.76
C HIS A 265 -26.62 11.65 -33.76
N THR A 266 -26.58 10.35 -34.01
CA THR A 266 -25.66 9.45 -33.31
C THR A 266 -24.31 9.50 -34.03
N VAL A 267 -23.33 10.18 -33.43
CA VAL A 267 -21.94 10.11 -33.89
C VAL A 267 -21.34 8.81 -33.36
N ASN A 268 -21.27 7.79 -34.21
CA ASN A 268 -20.57 6.54 -33.89
C ASN A 268 -19.08 6.73 -34.21
N ILE A 269 -18.26 7.01 -33.19
CA ILE A 269 -16.81 6.96 -33.32
C ILE A 269 -16.39 5.49 -33.21
N SER A 270 -16.52 4.73 -34.29
CA SER A 270 -16.16 3.30 -34.33
C SER A 270 -14.65 3.04 -34.29
N ALA A 271 -13.82 4.09 -34.22
CA ALA A 271 -12.37 4.00 -34.22
C ALA A 271 -11.71 4.91 -33.16
N PHE A 272 -12.31 5.06 -31.98
CA PHE A 272 -11.48 5.20 -30.78
C PHE A 272 -10.88 3.83 -30.50
N ASN A 273 -9.92 3.43 -31.34
CA ASN A 273 -9.03 2.36 -30.96
C ASN A 273 -8.07 3.00 -29.97
N SER A 274 -8.39 2.95 -28.68
CA SER A 274 -7.37 2.97 -27.63
C SER A 274 -6.51 1.71 -27.83
N ALA A 275 -5.79 1.63 -28.96
CA ALA A 275 -5.04 0.47 -29.43
C ALA A 275 -3.82 0.17 -28.56
N SER A 276 -3.77 0.73 -27.36
CA SER A 276 -2.80 0.46 -26.32
C SER A 276 -3.44 0.80 -24.98
N SER A 277 -4.65 0.32 -24.71
CA SER A 277 -5.01 0.11 -23.30
C SER A 277 -4.01 -0.91 -22.77
N GLY A 278 -3.25 -0.53 -21.75
CA GLY A 278 -2.22 -1.36 -21.15
C GLY A 278 -2.70 -2.78 -20.87
N ASN A 279 -1.77 -3.70 -20.65
CA ASN A 279 -2.11 -5.00 -20.10
C ASN A 279 -2.84 -4.81 -18.74
N ASN A 280 -3.34 -5.90 -18.14
CA ASN A 280 -3.98 -5.89 -16.83
C ASN A 280 -3.08 -5.35 -15.68
N GLU A 281 -1.85 -4.92 -15.97
CA GLU A 281 -0.85 -4.44 -15.02
C GLU A 281 -0.79 -2.90 -15.09
N THR A 282 -1.43 -2.23 -14.14
CA THR A 282 -1.42 -0.77 -14.01
C THR A 282 -0.37 -0.24 -13.03
N ARG A 283 0.55 -1.13 -12.59
CA ARG A 283 1.61 -0.84 -11.63
C ARG A 283 2.96 -0.58 -12.35
N PRO A 284 3.86 0.25 -11.79
CA PRO A 284 5.24 0.37 -12.29
C PRO A 284 5.94 -0.99 -12.32
N THR A 285 6.96 -1.14 -13.19
CA THR A 285 7.85 -2.31 -13.19
C THR A 285 8.35 -2.59 -11.78
N ASN A 286 8.09 -3.79 -11.27
CA ASN A 286 8.37 -4.18 -9.89
C ASN A 286 9.21 -5.46 -9.81
N VAL A 287 9.82 -5.67 -8.65
CA VAL A 287 10.55 -6.89 -8.29
C VAL A 287 9.90 -7.43 -7.03
N TYR A 288 9.68 -8.75 -6.99
CA TYR A 288 9.03 -9.41 -5.86
C TYR A 288 10.04 -9.67 -4.74
N VAL A 289 9.67 -9.21 -3.55
CA VAL A 289 10.31 -9.52 -2.27
C VAL A 289 9.19 -9.77 -1.27
N ASP A 290 9.46 -10.60 -0.26
CA ASP A 290 8.55 -10.73 0.86
C ASP A 290 8.71 -9.51 1.78
N TYR A 291 7.63 -9.10 2.42
CA TYR A 291 7.71 -8.18 3.55
C TYR A 291 7.60 -8.99 4.84
N ILE A 292 8.55 -8.77 5.75
CA ILE A 292 8.54 -9.39 7.08
C ILE A 292 8.53 -8.32 8.16
N ILE A 293 7.92 -8.63 9.30
CA ILE A 293 7.76 -7.74 10.45
C ILE A 293 8.44 -8.30 11.68
N LYS A 294 9.20 -7.46 12.38
CA LYS A 294 9.90 -7.82 13.62
C LYS A 294 8.90 -7.98 14.76
N TYR A 295 8.97 -9.07 15.55
CA TYR A 295 8.18 -9.24 16.78
C TYR A 295 9.00 -9.28 18.06
#